data_AF-G0N0E2-F1
#
_entry.id   AF-G0N0E2-F1
#
_cell.length_a   1.000
_cell.length_b   1.000
_cell.length_c   1.000
_cell.angle_alpha   90.00
_cell.angle_beta   90.00
_cell.angle_gamma   90.00
#
_symmetry.space_group_name_H-M   'P 1'
#
loop_
_entity.id
_entity.type
_entity.pdbx_description
1 polymer ?
#
loop_
_entity_poly.entity_id
_entity_poly.type
_entity_poly.pdbx_seq_one_letter_code
_entity_poly.pdbx_strand_id
1 'polypeptide(L)'
;MYWGMGAYGRKKKLTAPKSVKVIESSFSDYTTSTWENDTLTMQYWLKHLQDIFNYPRIDFIYFSNHSSQFDIDDIKELFGNTTKVSIDDTGCNAFNQMILQKFSSLKKLSIRTSILANSKTPESTLIQNFDELHFGYILERTPMTLDELLLINSKGIRIEGLQMPKKLLNSFIKLWQKGSSSHMEYLYFFFSGAEENDEYIVMKEIQHEVISDNRRRMFKSVGLKEPYTVTGGLDIYRMDGTKATIQIENKHPFVNVKIFVWFDHCIMES
;
A
#
# COMPACT_ATOMS: atom_id res chain seq x y z
N MET A 1 27.49 23.25 8.60
CA MET A 1 26.03 23.05 8.49
C MET A 1 25.81 22.00 7.40
N TYR A 2 25.06 20.96 7.74
CA TYR A 2 24.85 19.68 7.05
C TYR A 2 24.44 19.79 5.57
N TRP A 3 24.82 18.80 4.74
CA TRP A 3 23.93 17.89 3.98
C TRP A 3 24.77 16.70 3.47
N GLY A 4 24.27 15.49 3.69
CA GLY A 4 25.05 14.25 3.75
C GLY A 4 25.65 13.77 2.42
N MET A 5 26.92 13.35 2.50
CA MET A 5 27.55 12.46 1.54
C MET A 5 26.80 11.13 1.52
N GLY A 6 26.24 10.76 0.37
CA GLY A 6 25.86 9.36 0.10
C GLY A 6 27.11 8.50 -0.01
N ALA A 7 26.98 7.19 0.22
CA ALA A 7 28.09 6.24 0.35
C ALA A 7 29.06 6.15 -0.85
N TYR A 8 28.77 6.78 -2.00
CA TYR A 8 29.61 6.77 -3.19
C TYR A 8 29.45 8.05 -4.04
N GLY A 9 30.12 9.15 -3.68
CA GLY A 9 30.21 10.32 -4.57
C GLY A 9 28.88 11.02 -4.89
N ARG A 10 28.92 12.05 -5.73
CA ARG A 10 27.79 12.96 -5.99
C ARG A 10 26.54 12.22 -6.48
N LYS A 11 25.36 12.54 -5.91
CA LYS A 11 24.07 12.09 -6.45
C LYS A 11 23.92 12.57 -7.90
N LYS A 12 23.39 11.72 -8.76
CA LYS A 12 23.07 12.04 -10.16
C LYS A 12 21.93 13.05 -10.17
N LYS A 13 22.17 14.20 -10.80
CA LYS A 13 21.10 15.12 -11.16
C LYS A 13 20.28 14.53 -12.31
N LEU A 14 18.97 14.79 -12.34
CA LEU A 14 18.14 14.44 -13.49
C LEU A 14 18.44 15.39 -14.65
N THR A 15 19.46 15.05 -15.44
CA THR A 15 19.84 15.80 -16.65
C THR A 15 19.06 15.31 -17.86
N ALA A 16 19.08 16.09 -18.95
CA ALA A 16 18.56 15.66 -20.24
C ALA A 16 19.11 14.27 -20.62
N PRO A 17 18.26 13.29 -20.96
CA PRO A 17 18.71 11.98 -21.38
C PRO A 17 19.25 12.09 -22.80
N LYS A 18 20.35 11.41 -23.12
CA LYS A 18 20.86 11.35 -24.51
C LYS A 18 19.96 10.53 -25.42
N SER A 19 19.30 9.54 -24.85
CA SER A 19 18.33 8.70 -25.53
C SER A 19 17.29 8.17 -24.56
N VAL A 20 16.09 7.91 -25.08
CA VAL A 20 14.97 7.30 -24.36
C VAL A 20 14.65 5.97 -25.04
N LYS A 21 14.62 4.89 -24.25
CA LYS A 21 14.17 3.58 -24.72
C LYS A 21 12.67 3.47 -24.49
N VAL A 22 11.90 3.34 -25.56
CA VAL A 22 10.45 3.14 -25.54
C VAL A 22 10.18 1.66 -25.80
N ILE A 23 9.43 1.04 -24.89
CA ILE A 23 9.02 -0.36 -25.00
C ILE A 23 7.50 -0.36 -25.12
N GLU A 24 6.98 -0.87 -26.23
CA GLU A 24 5.56 -1.10 -26.45
C GLU A 24 5.32 -2.60 -26.37
N SER A 25 4.42 -3.01 -25.49
CA SER A 25 4.11 -4.42 -25.25
C SER A 25 2.65 -4.71 -25.58
N SER A 26 2.41 -5.72 -26.41
CA SER A 26 1.11 -6.38 -26.59
C SER A 26 1.08 -7.72 -25.84
N PHE A 27 -0.06 -8.42 -25.85
CA PHE A 27 -0.21 -9.72 -25.16
C PHE A 27 0.76 -10.82 -25.65
N SER A 28 1.33 -10.69 -26.87
CA SER A 28 2.21 -11.70 -27.47
C SER A 28 3.61 -11.19 -27.82
N ASP A 29 3.78 -9.87 -28.01
CA ASP A 29 5.02 -9.30 -28.56
C ASP A 29 5.39 -8.01 -27.85
N TYR A 30 6.68 -7.67 -27.84
CA TYR A 30 7.13 -6.34 -27.46
C TYR A 30 8.03 -5.76 -28.55
N THR A 31 7.77 -4.52 -28.92
CA THR A 31 8.65 -3.72 -29.76
C THR A 31 9.44 -2.78 -28.86
N THR A 32 10.71 -2.59 -29.21
CA THR A 32 11.60 -1.66 -28.52
C THR A 32 12.12 -0.67 -29.54
N SER A 33 11.97 0.62 -29.26
CA SER A 33 12.60 1.69 -30.03
C SER A 33 13.48 2.54 -29.13
N THR A 34 14.55 3.10 -29.69
CA THR A 34 15.42 4.05 -28.99
C THR A 34 15.28 5.38 -29.69
N TRP A 35 14.88 6.41 -28.96
CA TRP A 35 14.75 7.76 -29.47
C TRP A 35 15.94 8.56 -28.98
N GLU A 36 16.85 8.92 -29.88
CA GLU A 36 18.03 9.71 -29.55
C GLU A 36 17.70 11.19 -29.65
N ASN A 37 17.88 11.93 -28.56
CA ASN A 37 17.85 13.38 -28.56
C ASN A 37 18.49 13.91 -27.28
N ASP A 38 19.69 14.48 -27.40
CA ASP A 38 20.48 15.01 -26.30
C ASP A 38 20.18 16.48 -25.96
N THR A 39 19.27 17.12 -26.71
CA THR A 39 18.91 18.54 -26.52
C THR A 39 17.67 18.76 -25.66
N LEU A 40 16.86 17.72 -25.43
CA LEU A 40 15.56 17.84 -24.75
C LEU A 40 15.64 17.54 -23.26
N THR A 41 15.05 18.41 -22.44
CA THR A 41 15.00 18.22 -20.98
C THR A 41 14.10 17.05 -20.59
N MET A 42 14.31 16.48 -19.41
CA MET A 42 13.41 15.45 -18.87
C MET A 42 11.95 15.91 -18.78
N GLN A 43 11.73 17.20 -18.49
CA GLN A 43 10.40 17.81 -18.47
C GLN A 43 9.74 17.85 -19.84
N TYR A 44 10.51 18.15 -20.89
CA TYR A 44 10.00 18.08 -22.26
C TYR A 44 9.60 16.65 -22.61
N TRP A 45 10.45 15.67 -22.32
CA TRP A 45 10.15 14.27 -22.60
C TRP A 45 8.88 13.79 -21.90
N LEU A 46 8.72 14.10 -20.61
CA LEU A 46 7.51 13.81 -19.88
C LEU A 46 6.28 14.44 -20.56
N LYS A 47 6.33 15.73 -20.85
CA LYS A 47 5.23 16.44 -21.50
C LYS A 47 4.91 15.86 -22.89
N HIS A 48 5.93 15.54 -23.68
CA HIS A 48 5.76 14.98 -25.01
C HIS A 48 5.05 13.62 -24.98
N LEU A 49 5.43 12.75 -24.03
CA LEU A 49 4.74 11.48 -23.83
C LEU A 49 3.29 11.68 -23.39
N GLN A 50 3.05 12.63 -22.47
CA GLN A 50 1.70 12.97 -22.02
C GLN A 50 0.82 13.47 -23.17
N ASP A 51 1.38 14.29 -24.07
CA ASP A 51 0.67 14.82 -25.23
C ASP A 51 0.37 13.72 -26.27
N ILE A 52 1.34 12.85 -26.58
CA ILE A 52 1.16 11.73 -27.53
C ILE A 52 0.07 10.76 -27.06
N PHE A 53 0.14 10.36 -25.79
CA PHE A 53 -0.80 9.38 -25.22
C PHE A 53 -2.10 10.02 -24.72
N ASN A 54 -2.25 11.34 -24.86
CA ASN A 54 -3.36 12.12 -24.30
C ASN A 54 -3.61 11.80 -22.81
N TYR A 55 -2.53 11.69 -22.04
CA TYR A 55 -2.54 11.26 -20.64
C TYR A 55 -1.70 12.20 -19.76
N PRO A 56 -2.28 13.31 -19.26
CA PRO A 56 -1.52 14.38 -18.59
C PRO A 56 -1.10 14.07 -17.15
N ARG A 57 -1.40 12.87 -16.63
CA ARG A 57 -1.22 12.53 -15.21
C ARG A 57 -0.11 11.50 -15.01
N ILE A 58 0.50 11.51 -13.83
CA ILE A 58 1.40 10.46 -13.37
C ILE A 58 0.64 9.63 -12.35
N ASP A 59 0.40 8.35 -12.67
CA ASP A 59 -0.37 7.47 -11.80
C ASP A 59 0.33 7.17 -10.48
N PHE A 60 1.64 6.94 -10.52
CA PHE A 60 2.47 6.72 -9.34
C PHE A 60 3.96 6.82 -9.67
N ILE A 61 4.79 6.99 -8.63
CA ILE A 61 6.24 6.79 -8.71
C ILE A 61 6.60 5.47 -8.03
N TYR A 62 7.45 4.68 -8.69
CA TYR A 62 8.01 3.43 -8.16
C TYR A 62 9.50 3.62 -7.90
N PHE A 63 9.92 3.59 -6.64
CA PHE A 63 11.33 3.61 -6.26
C PHE A 63 11.82 2.19 -6.05
N SER A 64 12.78 1.76 -6.85
CA SER A 64 13.39 0.42 -6.82
C SER A 64 14.91 0.48 -6.84
N ASN A 65 15.57 -0.65 -7.08
CA ASN A 65 17.02 -0.75 -7.13
C ASN A 65 17.63 0.37 -8.00
N HIS A 66 18.73 0.94 -7.53
CA HIS A 66 19.46 2.06 -8.13
C HIS A 66 18.77 3.43 -8.10
N SER A 67 17.54 3.55 -7.58
CA SER A 67 16.87 4.87 -7.43
C SER A 67 17.66 5.82 -6.52
N SER A 68 18.37 5.26 -5.53
CA SER A 68 19.20 6.00 -4.58
C SER A 68 20.38 6.75 -5.19
N GLN A 69 20.71 6.47 -6.47
CA GLN A 69 21.73 7.20 -7.21
C GLN A 69 21.27 8.61 -7.59
N PHE A 70 19.98 8.89 -7.63
CA PHE A 70 19.42 10.16 -8.06
C PHE A 70 19.16 11.12 -6.90
N ASP A 71 19.16 12.41 -7.21
CA ASP A 71 18.68 13.43 -6.27
C ASP A 71 17.16 13.34 -6.12
N ILE A 72 16.70 13.19 -4.89
CA ILE A 72 15.28 13.05 -4.57
C ILE A 72 14.53 14.38 -4.76
N ASP A 73 15.22 15.52 -4.63
CA ASP A 73 14.62 16.83 -4.87
C ASP A 73 14.28 17.00 -6.35
N ASP A 74 15.19 16.61 -7.24
CA ASP A 74 14.94 16.63 -8.68
C ASP A 74 13.76 15.72 -9.05
N ILE A 75 13.69 14.51 -8.47
CA ILE A 75 12.58 13.56 -8.72
C ILE A 75 11.25 14.18 -8.26
N LYS A 76 11.23 14.78 -7.07
CA LYS A 76 10.03 15.40 -6.51
C LYS A 76 9.60 16.62 -7.34
N GLU A 77 10.53 17.45 -7.79
CA GLU A 77 10.23 18.61 -8.63
C GLU A 77 9.57 18.19 -9.95
N LEU A 78 10.13 17.17 -10.60
CA LEU A 78 9.68 16.76 -11.93
C LEU A 78 8.45 15.85 -11.92
N PHE A 79 8.40 14.87 -11.00
CA PHE A 79 7.39 13.82 -10.99
C PHE A 79 6.43 13.89 -9.79
N GLY A 80 6.69 14.77 -8.82
CA GLY A 80 6.02 14.78 -7.51
C GLY A 80 4.56 15.24 -7.50
N ASN A 81 3.96 15.54 -8.65
CA ASN A 81 2.52 15.83 -8.75
C ASN A 81 1.62 14.58 -8.62
N THR A 82 2.21 13.41 -8.35
CA THR A 82 1.45 12.20 -8.06
C THR A 82 1.04 12.11 -6.59
N THR A 83 -0.11 11.51 -6.33
CA THR A 83 -0.58 11.21 -4.98
C THR A 83 -0.24 9.79 -4.53
N LYS A 84 0.47 9.01 -5.36
CA LYS A 84 0.80 7.61 -5.09
C LYS A 84 2.29 7.35 -5.24
N VAL A 85 2.89 6.76 -4.21
CA VAL A 85 4.29 6.34 -4.22
C VAL A 85 4.38 4.89 -3.76
N SER A 86 5.26 4.14 -4.39
CA SER A 86 5.65 2.80 -3.98
C SER A 86 7.16 2.74 -3.78
N ILE A 87 7.59 2.20 -2.66
CA ILE A 87 8.99 2.10 -2.26
C ILE A 87 9.33 0.62 -2.07
N ASP A 88 10.16 0.11 -2.97
CA ASP A 88 10.80 -1.20 -2.93
C ASP A 88 12.29 -1.03 -2.57
N ASP A 89 13.10 -2.07 -2.69
CA ASP A 89 14.51 -2.04 -2.33
C ASP A 89 15.32 -1.11 -3.24
N THR A 90 15.57 0.12 -2.77
CA THR A 90 16.42 1.10 -3.44
C THR A 90 17.92 0.89 -3.22
N GLY A 91 18.30 -0.11 -2.41
CA GLY A 91 19.67 -0.32 -1.95
C GLY A 91 20.18 0.72 -0.94
N CYS A 92 19.33 1.65 -0.48
CA CYS A 92 19.73 2.69 0.46
C CYS A 92 18.62 3.07 1.43
N ASN A 93 18.78 2.66 2.70
CA ASN A 93 17.82 2.95 3.75
C ASN A 93 17.58 4.45 4.00
N ALA A 94 18.68 5.23 4.05
CA ALA A 94 18.60 6.67 4.25
C ALA A 94 17.82 7.35 3.10
N PHE A 95 17.97 6.86 1.87
CA PHE A 95 17.19 7.35 0.73
C PHE A 95 15.69 7.01 0.88
N ASN A 96 15.34 5.80 1.33
CA ASN A 96 13.95 5.42 1.62
C ASN A 96 13.31 6.34 2.67
N GLN A 97 14.05 6.68 3.72
CA GLN A 97 13.59 7.65 4.72
C GLN A 97 13.40 9.05 4.13
N MET A 98 14.30 9.50 3.25
CA MET A 98 14.15 10.79 2.55
C MET A 98 12.90 10.82 1.66
N ILE A 99 12.54 9.72 0.99
CA ILE A 99 11.30 9.63 0.20
C ILE A 99 10.10 9.87 1.10
N LEU A 100 9.99 9.14 2.23
CA LEU A 100 8.89 9.29 3.19
C LEU A 100 8.77 10.72 3.74
N GLN A 101 9.90 11.39 3.98
CA GLN A 101 9.91 12.78 4.47
C GLN A 101 9.52 13.80 3.40
N LYS A 102 9.96 13.61 2.15
CA LYS A 102 9.74 14.58 1.08
C LYS A 102 8.36 14.45 0.43
N PHE A 103 7.78 13.26 0.38
CA PHE A 103 6.46 13.02 -0.19
C PHE A 103 5.38 13.02 0.90
N SER A 104 5.14 14.18 1.53
CA SER A 104 4.21 14.32 2.66
C SER A 104 2.74 14.46 2.29
N SER A 105 2.40 14.68 1.01
CA SER A 105 1.03 14.89 0.52
C SER A 105 0.43 13.66 -0.17
N LEU A 106 0.94 12.47 0.12
CA LEU A 106 0.49 11.25 -0.52
C LEU A 106 -0.90 10.83 -0.02
N LYS A 107 -1.70 10.31 -0.95
CA LYS A 107 -2.95 9.62 -0.65
C LYS A 107 -2.76 8.11 -0.56
N LYS A 108 -1.78 7.59 -1.31
CA LYS A 108 -1.51 6.16 -1.40
C LYS A 108 -0.02 5.89 -1.24
N LEU A 109 0.33 5.02 -0.29
CA LEU A 109 1.70 4.61 -0.04
C LEU A 109 1.80 3.09 -0.03
N SER A 110 2.75 2.55 -0.80
CA SER A 110 3.15 1.16 -0.74
C SER A 110 4.60 1.07 -0.30
N ILE A 111 4.89 0.27 0.72
CA ILE A 111 6.25 0.15 1.23
C ILE A 111 6.57 -1.27 1.65
N ARG A 112 7.71 -1.77 1.15
CA ARG A 112 8.28 -3.04 1.59
C ARG A 112 9.02 -2.80 2.92
N THR A 113 8.54 -3.35 4.02
CA THR A 113 9.08 -3.03 5.36
C THR A 113 10.53 -3.49 5.57
N SER A 114 10.98 -4.53 4.88
CA SER A 114 12.35 -5.05 4.96
C SER A 114 13.42 -4.04 4.55
N ILE A 115 13.07 -3.03 3.74
CA ILE A 115 13.99 -1.99 3.27
C ILE A 115 14.22 -0.87 4.30
N LEU A 116 13.41 -0.86 5.38
CA LEU A 116 13.44 0.15 6.43
C LEU A 116 14.38 -0.24 7.57
N ALA A 117 14.79 0.78 8.35
CA ALA A 117 15.79 0.57 9.40
C ALA A 117 15.14 -0.31 10.46
N ASN A 118 15.81 -1.40 10.84
CA ASN A 118 15.27 -2.40 11.76
C ASN A 118 13.95 -3.04 11.28
N SER A 119 13.65 -2.97 9.98
CA SER A 119 12.40 -3.47 9.39
C SER A 119 11.13 -2.86 9.99
N LYS A 120 11.23 -1.63 10.51
CA LYS A 120 10.12 -0.91 11.13
C LYS A 120 9.73 0.34 10.36
N THR A 121 8.43 0.52 10.20
CA THR A 121 7.86 1.75 9.66
C THR A 121 7.90 2.85 10.72
N PRO A 122 8.40 4.06 10.40
CA PRO A 122 8.33 5.18 11.33
C PRO A 122 6.89 5.46 11.77
N GLU A 123 6.66 5.70 13.06
CA GLU A 123 5.33 6.04 13.59
C GLU A 123 4.72 7.25 12.88
N SER A 124 5.56 8.24 12.53
CA SER A 124 5.17 9.42 11.75
C SER A 124 4.60 9.09 10.37
N THR A 125 4.86 7.90 9.83
CA THR A 125 4.22 7.38 8.61
C THR A 125 2.91 6.67 8.95
N LEU A 126 2.87 5.87 10.02
CA LEU A 126 1.66 5.13 10.42
C LEU A 126 0.48 6.06 10.76
N ILE A 127 0.74 7.17 11.45
CA ILE A 127 -0.30 8.13 11.87
C ILE A 127 -0.86 8.99 10.73
N GLN A 128 -0.31 8.89 9.52
CA GLN A 128 -0.79 9.68 8.39
C GLN A 128 -2.12 9.11 7.84
N ASN A 129 -2.96 10.04 7.36
CA ASN A 129 -4.31 9.75 6.88
C ASN A 129 -4.29 9.35 5.40
N PHE A 130 -3.67 8.22 5.07
CA PHE A 130 -3.71 7.71 3.70
C PHE A 130 -5.10 7.17 3.36
N ASP A 131 -5.51 7.36 2.11
CA ASP A 131 -6.65 6.63 1.56
C ASP A 131 -6.29 5.13 1.42
N GLU A 132 -5.02 4.83 1.14
CA GLU A 132 -4.51 3.47 1.06
C GLU A 132 -3.05 3.37 1.56
N LEU A 133 -2.82 2.46 2.50
CA LEU A 133 -1.49 2.13 3.01
C LEU A 133 -1.24 0.63 2.83
N HIS A 134 -0.19 0.30 2.08
CA HIS A 134 0.21 -1.06 1.77
C HIS A 134 1.60 -1.37 2.33
N PHE A 135 1.70 -2.47 3.08
CA PHE A 135 2.94 -2.96 3.65
C PHE A 135 3.32 -4.34 3.11
N GLY A 136 4.61 -4.49 2.86
CA GLY A 136 5.22 -5.80 2.64
C GLY A 136 5.17 -6.28 1.20
N TYR A 137 5.54 -7.54 1.05
CA TYR A 137 5.53 -8.30 -0.19
C TYR A 137 5.24 -9.76 0.15
N ILE A 138 4.47 -10.46 -0.67
CA ILE A 138 3.95 -11.82 -0.39
C ILE A 138 5.02 -12.85 0.04
N LEU A 139 6.27 -12.69 -0.42
CA LEU A 139 7.38 -13.60 -0.10
C LEU A 139 8.19 -13.19 1.13
N GLU A 140 7.79 -12.12 1.81
CA GLU A 140 8.50 -11.57 2.96
C GLU A 140 7.69 -11.61 4.23
N ARG A 141 8.39 -11.43 5.35
CA ARG A 141 7.75 -11.25 6.63
C ARG A 141 7.68 -9.76 6.94
N THR A 142 6.50 -9.33 7.35
CA THR A 142 6.20 -7.97 7.80
C THR A 142 5.89 -8.04 9.30
N PRO A 143 6.91 -7.88 10.17
CA PRO A 143 6.68 -7.80 11.61
C PRO A 143 5.80 -6.59 11.92
N MET A 144 4.74 -6.81 12.68
CA MET A 144 3.88 -5.74 13.15
C MET A 144 3.35 -6.06 14.54
N THR A 145 3.48 -5.11 15.44
CA THR A 145 2.89 -5.16 16.78
C THR A 145 1.43 -4.72 16.75
N LEU A 146 0.68 -5.07 17.81
CA LEU A 146 -0.70 -4.58 17.96
C LEU A 146 -0.77 -3.05 18.01
N ASP A 147 0.16 -2.40 18.71
CA ASP A 147 0.20 -0.95 18.85
C ASP A 147 0.49 -0.26 17.52
N GLU A 148 1.45 -0.78 16.74
CA GLU A 148 1.73 -0.29 15.38
C GLU A 148 0.49 -0.42 14.48
N LEU A 149 -0.25 -1.53 14.56
CA LEU A 149 -1.50 -1.71 13.80
C LEU A 149 -2.59 -0.72 14.23
N LEU A 150 -2.73 -0.45 15.53
CA LEU A 150 -3.68 0.51 16.08
C LEU A 150 -3.33 1.97 15.76
N LEU A 151 -2.04 2.28 15.59
CA LEU A 151 -1.57 3.60 15.18
C LEU A 151 -1.90 3.95 13.73
N ILE A 152 -2.17 2.95 12.88
CA ILE A 152 -2.49 3.18 11.47
C ILE A 152 -3.84 3.90 11.37
N ASN A 153 -3.82 5.14 10.88
CA ASN A 153 -5.02 5.97 10.70
C ASN A 153 -5.48 6.06 9.23
N SER A 154 -5.17 5.03 8.43
CA SER A 154 -5.52 4.95 7.02
C SER A 154 -6.88 4.29 6.80
N LYS A 155 -7.56 4.66 5.71
CA LYS A 155 -8.87 4.09 5.34
C LYS A 155 -8.76 2.66 4.86
N GLY A 156 -7.88 2.43 3.88
CA GLY A 156 -7.55 1.10 3.37
C GLY A 156 -6.17 0.67 3.87
N ILE A 157 -6.11 -0.46 4.55
CA ILE A 157 -4.87 -1.03 5.08
C ILE A 157 -4.66 -2.40 4.44
N ARG A 158 -3.49 -2.60 3.84
CA ARG A 158 -3.07 -3.88 3.27
C ARG A 158 -1.73 -4.29 3.86
N ILE A 159 -1.63 -5.50 4.38
CA ILE A 159 -0.38 -6.02 4.93
C ILE A 159 -0.11 -7.42 4.38
N GLU A 160 0.87 -7.52 3.50
CA GLU A 160 1.35 -8.80 2.99
C GLU A 160 2.42 -9.40 3.90
N GLY A 161 2.34 -10.72 4.09
CA GLY A 161 3.32 -11.46 4.87
C GLY A 161 3.31 -11.11 6.36
N LEU A 162 2.15 -10.76 6.91
CA LEU A 162 1.99 -10.28 8.28
C LEU A 162 2.54 -11.31 9.28
N GLN A 163 3.51 -10.87 10.08
CA GLN A 163 4.09 -11.67 11.16
C GLN A 163 3.61 -11.12 12.51
N MET A 164 2.45 -11.60 12.94
CA MET A 164 1.93 -11.36 14.28
C MET A 164 1.18 -12.60 14.80
N PRO A 165 1.15 -12.85 16.12
CA PRO A 165 0.30 -13.89 16.68
C PRO A 165 -1.17 -13.63 16.36
N LYS A 166 -1.90 -14.65 15.90
CA LYS A 166 -3.34 -14.59 15.59
C LYS A 166 -4.20 -14.12 16.78
N LYS A 167 -3.74 -14.39 18.00
CA LYS A 167 -4.35 -13.85 19.23
C LYS A 167 -4.31 -12.31 19.32
N LEU A 168 -3.26 -11.67 18.80
CA LEU A 168 -3.18 -10.20 18.76
C LEU A 168 -4.19 -9.64 17.74
N LEU A 169 -4.50 -10.38 16.68
CA LEU A 169 -5.56 -9.99 15.75
C LEU A 169 -6.95 -10.08 16.41
N ASN A 170 -7.22 -11.13 17.19
CA ASN A 170 -8.43 -11.18 18.03
C ASN A 170 -8.53 -9.95 18.95
N SER A 171 -7.41 -9.57 19.61
CA SER A 171 -7.35 -8.36 20.43
C SER A 171 -7.62 -7.09 19.62
N PHE A 172 -7.06 -6.96 18.42
CA PHE A 172 -7.33 -5.84 17.52
C PHE A 172 -8.82 -5.72 17.20
N ILE A 173 -9.48 -6.81 16.81
CA ILE A 173 -10.91 -6.79 16.48
C ILE A 173 -11.74 -6.39 17.72
N LYS A 174 -11.41 -6.93 18.90
CA LYS A 174 -12.07 -6.55 20.17
C LYS A 174 -11.87 -5.07 20.51
N LEU A 175 -10.72 -4.49 20.20
CA LEU A 175 -10.46 -3.05 20.38
C LEU A 175 -11.21 -2.21 19.33
N TRP A 176 -11.30 -2.69 18.09
CA TRP A 176 -12.11 -2.05 17.05
C TRP A 176 -13.58 -2.03 17.45
N GLN A 177 -14.11 -3.12 18.03
CA GLN A 177 -15.48 -3.15 18.57
C GLN A 177 -15.70 -2.10 19.67
N LYS A 178 -14.63 -1.67 20.36
CA LYS A 178 -14.64 -0.62 21.39
C LYS A 178 -14.29 0.78 20.84
N GLY A 179 -14.24 0.97 19.53
CA GLY A 179 -14.09 2.29 18.92
C GLY A 179 -12.69 2.63 18.38
N SER A 180 -11.70 1.73 18.45
CA SER A 180 -10.38 2.01 17.84
C SER A 180 -10.45 2.03 16.31
N SER A 181 -9.44 2.62 15.65
CA SER A 181 -9.30 2.66 14.19
C SER A 181 -10.57 3.14 13.48
N SER A 182 -11.13 4.26 13.96
CA SER A 182 -12.47 4.72 13.58
C SER A 182 -12.64 5.07 12.09
N HIS A 183 -11.56 5.48 11.42
CA HIS A 183 -11.52 5.80 9.99
C HIS A 183 -11.28 4.60 9.07
N MET A 184 -11.00 3.42 9.64
CA MET A 184 -10.70 2.22 8.85
C MET A 184 -11.95 1.74 8.12
N GLU A 185 -11.88 1.71 6.79
CA GLU A 185 -12.92 1.20 5.90
C GLU A 185 -12.63 -0.24 5.49
N TYR A 186 -11.35 -0.56 5.29
CA TYR A 186 -10.91 -1.85 4.81
C TYR A 186 -9.58 -2.26 5.44
N LEU A 187 -9.52 -3.48 5.97
CA LEU A 187 -8.29 -4.11 6.42
C LEU A 187 -8.12 -5.45 5.71
N TYR A 188 -6.97 -5.64 5.10
CA TYR A 188 -6.56 -6.90 4.50
C TYR A 188 -5.19 -7.27 5.00
N PHE A 189 -5.03 -8.53 5.36
CA PHE A 189 -3.71 -9.09 5.55
C PHE A 189 -3.64 -10.56 5.18
N PHE A 190 -2.41 -10.96 4.94
CA PHE A 190 -2.01 -12.28 4.48
C PHE A 190 -1.02 -12.89 5.47
N PHE A 191 -1.36 -14.03 6.07
CA PHE A 191 -0.48 -14.81 6.95
C PHE A 191 0.17 -15.96 6.18
N SER A 192 1.43 -16.25 6.51
CA SER A 192 2.06 -17.54 6.24
C SER A 192 1.82 -18.52 7.40
N GLY A 193 1.50 -19.78 7.11
CA GLY A 193 1.28 -20.81 8.13
C GLY A 193 -0.20 -20.91 8.52
N ALA A 194 -1.02 -21.28 7.55
CA ALA A 194 -2.42 -21.63 7.79
C ALA A 194 -2.53 -22.81 8.76
N GLU A 195 -3.33 -22.65 9.80
CA GLU A 195 -3.72 -23.72 10.71
C GLU A 195 -5.24 -23.93 10.63
N GLU A 196 -5.68 -25.16 10.87
CA GLU A 196 -7.10 -25.54 10.76
C GLU A 196 -8.01 -24.70 11.68
N ASN A 197 -7.49 -24.25 12.83
CA ASN A 197 -8.24 -23.52 13.84
C ASN A 197 -8.12 -21.99 13.75
N ASP A 198 -7.63 -21.44 12.63
CA ASP A 198 -7.36 -20.00 12.52
C ASP A 198 -8.59 -19.12 12.72
N GLU A 199 -9.71 -19.49 12.10
CA GLU A 199 -11.00 -18.79 12.30
C GLU A 199 -11.43 -18.81 13.77
N TYR A 200 -11.34 -19.98 14.42
CA TYR A 200 -11.69 -20.12 15.84
C TYR A 200 -10.81 -19.24 16.74
N ILE A 201 -9.50 -19.16 16.48
CA ILE A 201 -8.58 -18.32 17.27
C ILE A 201 -8.89 -16.83 17.08
N VAL A 202 -9.11 -16.40 15.83
CA VAL A 202 -9.36 -14.99 15.49
C VAL A 202 -10.72 -14.54 16.02
N MET A 203 -11.74 -15.39 15.95
CA MET A 203 -13.13 -15.06 16.32
C MET A 203 -13.51 -15.45 17.76
N LYS A 204 -12.55 -15.97 18.55
CA LYS A 204 -12.79 -16.39 19.93
C LYS A 204 -13.41 -15.26 20.76
N GLU A 205 -14.57 -15.53 21.37
CA GLU A 205 -15.34 -14.60 22.22
C GLU A 205 -15.75 -13.30 21.50
N ILE A 206 -15.84 -13.31 20.18
CA ILE A 206 -16.39 -12.21 19.39
C ILE A 206 -17.82 -12.58 19.01
N GLN A 207 -18.77 -11.77 19.45
CA GLN A 207 -20.17 -11.91 19.03
C GLN A 207 -20.28 -11.58 17.54
N HIS A 208 -20.86 -12.48 16.76
CA HIS A 208 -20.96 -12.33 15.32
C HIS A 208 -22.20 -13.03 14.74
N GLU A 209 -22.65 -12.57 13.59
CA GLU A 209 -23.72 -13.18 12.79
C GLU A 209 -23.12 -13.84 11.55
N VAL A 210 -23.41 -15.12 11.34
CA VAL A 210 -22.95 -15.85 10.15
C VAL A 210 -23.83 -15.48 8.96
N ILE A 211 -23.21 -15.00 7.88
CA ILE A 211 -23.90 -14.63 6.64
C ILE A 211 -23.72 -15.75 5.61
N SER A 212 -24.81 -16.16 4.97
CA SER A 212 -24.77 -17.16 3.89
C SER A 212 -23.97 -16.66 2.68
N ASP A 213 -23.19 -17.54 2.07
CA ASP A 213 -22.40 -17.28 0.86
C ASP A 213 -23.24 -16.82 -0.35
N ASN A 214 -24.54 -17.15 -0.36
CA ASN A 214 -25.47 -16.69 -1.40
C ASN A 214 -25.81 -15.20 -1.28
N ARG A 215 -25.55 -14.57 -0.13
CA ARG A 215 -25.80 -13.15 0.07
C ARG A 215 -24.62 -12.35 -0.46
N ARG A 216 -24.87 -11.51 -1.46
CA ARG A 216 -23.88 -10.63 -2.09
C ARG A 216 -24.10 -9.18 -1.67
N ARG A 217 -23.02 -8.49 -1.29
CA ARG A 217 -22.99 -7.06 -0.99
C ARG A 217 -21.85 -6.40 -1.77
N MET A 218 -22.10 -5.25 -2.36
CA MET A 218 -21.07 -4.50 -3.08
C MET A 218 -20.41 -3.50 -2.13
N PHE A 219 -19.09 -3.62 -1.99
CA PHE A 219 -18.26 -2.79 -1.13
C PHE A 219 -17.29 -1.93 -1.95
N LYS A 220 -17.15 -0.66 -1.61
CA LYS A 220 -16.13 0.22 -2.21
C LYS A 220 -15.55 1.18 -1.18
N SER A 221 -14.28 1.00 -0.84
CA SER A 221 -13.52 1.98 -0.05
C SER A 221 -12.78 2.96 -0.98
N VAL A 222 -12.50 4.17 -0.49
CA VAL A 222 -11.71 5.19 -1.21
C VAL A 222 -10.34 4.65 -1.63
N GLY A 223 -9.76 3.74 -0.84
CA GLY A 223 -8.49 3.09 -1.15
C GLY A 223 -8.58 2.08 -2.30
N LEU A 224 -9.75 1.57 -2.66
CA LEU A 224 -9.90 0.52 -3.68
C LEU A 224 -10.10 1.12 -5.07
N LYS A 225 -9.41 0.56 -6.08
CA LYS A 225 -9.61 0.95 -7.48
C LYS A 225 -10.98 0.50 -7.98
N GLU A 226 -11.31 -0.76 -7.72
CA GLU A 226 -12.56 -1.39 -8.15
C GLU A 226 -13.42 -1.78 -6.94
N PRO A 227 -14.76 -1.80 -7.10
CA PRO A 227 -15.65 -2.38 -6.11
C PRO A 227 -15.34 -3.85 -5.85
N TYR A 228 -15.60 -4.31 -4.63
CA TYR A 228 -15.44 -5.68 -4.19
C TYR A 228 -16.80 -6.31 -3.89
N THR A 229 -17.07 -7.49 -4.42
CA THR A 229 -18.27 -8.26 -4.06
C THR A 229 -17.99 -9.11 -2.83
N VAL A 230 -18.61 -8.75 -1.70
CA VAL A 230 -18.54 -9.51 -0.45
C VAL A 230 -19.66 -10.56 -0.43
N THR A 231 -19.28 -11.83 -0.39
CA THR A 231 -20.16 -13.00 -0.27
C THR A 231 -19.99 -13.67 1.09
N GLY A 232 -21.07 -13.91 1.83
CA GLY A 232 -20.98 -14.56 3.14
C GLY A 232 -20.18 -13.77 4.18
N GLY A 233 -19.48 -14.51 5.05
CA GLY A 233 -18.62 -13.98 6.12
C GLY A 233 -19.31 -13.84 7.48
N LEU A 234 -18.62 -13.19 8.42
CA LEU A 234 -19.06 -13.01 9.80
C LEU A 234 -19.30 -11.52 10.05
N ASP A 235 -20.56 -11.13 10.27
CA ASP A 235 -20.91 -9.75 10.60
C ASP A 235 -20.65 -9.49 12.09
N ILE A 236 -19.92 -8.42 12.38
CA ILE A 236 -19.65 -7.92 13.74
C ILE A 236 -20.06 -6.46 13.84
N TYR A 237 -20.23 -5.99 15.07
CA TYR A 237 -20.65 -4.63 15.35
C TYR A 237 -19.67 -3.94 16.29
N ARG A 238 -19.43 -2.65 16.00
CA ARG A 238 -18.76 -1.72 16.89
C ARG A 238 -19.75 -1.10 17.86
N MET A 239 -19.26 -0.57 18.97
CA MET A 239 -20.07 0.02 20.04
C MET A 239 -20.95 1.20 19.58
N ASP A 240 -20.61 1.84 18.46
CA ASP A 240 -21.39 2.92 17.84
C ASP A 240 -22.43 2.41 16.83
N GLY A 241 -22.59 1.09 16.70
CA GLY A 241 -23.50 0.45 15.74
C GLY A 241 -22.89 0.22 14.36
N THR A 242 -21.66 0.68 14.09
CA THR A 242 -21.00 0.45 12.80
C THR A 242 -20.81 -1.04 12.55
N LYS A 243 -21.29 -1.50 11.40
CA LYS A 243 -21.18 -2.90 10.99
C LYS A 243 -19.87 -3.16 10.27
N ALA A 244 -19.25 -4.30 10.51
CA ALA A 244 -18.19 -4.84 9.66
C ALA A 244 -18.44 -6.31 9.31
N THR A 245 -17.91 -6.77 8.19
CA THR A 245 -17.88 -8.18 7.81
C THR A 245 -16.45 -8.67 7.79
N ILE A 246 -16.21 -9.80 8.45
CA ILE A 246 -14.93 -10.49 8.43
C ILE A 246 -15.05 -11.72 7.51
N GLN A 247 -14.10 -11.85 6.58
CA GLN A 247 -13.91 -13.06 5.78
C GLN A 247 -12.53 -13.64 6.10
N ILE A 248 -12.48 -14.92 6.44
CA ILE A 248 -11.24 -15.67 6.69
C ILE A 248 -11.18 -16.78 5.65
N GLU A 249 -10.21 -16.70 4.74
CA GLU A 249 -10.02 -17.67 3.67
C GLU A 249 -8.70 -18.43 3.90
N ASN A 250 -8.82 -19.70 4.29
CA ASN A 250 -7.68 -20.61 4.41
C ASN A 250 -7.27 -21.11 3.02
N LYS A 251 -6.16 -20.60 2.49
CA LYS A 251 -5.54 -21.01 1.22
C LYS A 251 -4.16 -21.57 1.50
N HIS A 252 -4.11 -22.77 2.10
CA HIS A 252 -2.86 -23.41 2.53
C HIS A 252 -1.75 -23.28 1.46
N PRO A 253 -0.55 -22.79 1.81
CA PRO A 253 -0.03 -22.59 3.17
C PRO A 253 -0.38 -21.23 3.81
N PHE A 254 -1.31 -20.47 3.24
CA PHE A 254 -1.60 -19.09 3.62
C PHE A 254 -3.02 -18.88 4.13
N VAL A 255 -3.23 -17.80 4.89
CA VAL A 255 -4.57 -17.35 5.31
C VAL A 255 -4.76 -15.90 4.93
N ASN A 256 -5.87 -15.62 4.26
CA ASN A 256 -6.30 -14.26 3.98
C ASN A 256 -7.38 -13.88 4.97
N VAL A 257 -7.25 -12.72 5.59
CA VAL A 257 -8.34 -12.13 6.36
C VAL A 257 -8.66 -10.78 5.76
N LYS A 258 -9.95 -10.54 5.56
CA LYS A 258 -10.50 -9.29 5.06
C LYS A 258 -11.52 -8.80 6.08
N ILE A 259 -11.44 -7.52 6.44
CA ILE A 259 -12.44 -6.83 7.24
C ILE A 259 -12.98 -5.68 6.42
N PHE A 260 -14.27 -5.69 6.16
CA PHE A 260 -15.00 -4.67 5.40
C PHE A 260 -15.88 -3.88 6.37
N VAL A 261 -15.66 -2.58 6.51
CA VAL A 261 -16.44 -1.72 7.41
C VAL A 261 -17.49 -0.96 6.59
N TRP A 262 -18.76 -1.17 6.90
CA TRP A 262 -19.89 -0.70 6.11
C TRP A 262 -20.33 0.71 6.54
N PHE A 263 -19.55 1.71 6.16
CA PHE A 263 -20.03 3.10 6.16
C PHE A 263 -20.96 3.35 4.97
N ASP A 264 -21.80 4.38 5.06
CA ASP A 264 -22.76 4.74 4.01
C ASP A 264 -22.09 4.91 2.64
N HIS A 265 -20.94 5.57 2.59
CA HIS A 265 -20.18 5.77 1.34
C HIS A 265 -19.41 4.53 0.87
N CYS A 266 -19.34 3.49 1.70
CA CYS A 266 -18.71 2.21 1.35
C CYS A 266 -19.69 1.20 0.77
N ILE A 267 -20.99 1.44 0.92
CA ILE A 267 -22.05 0.62 0.35
C ILE A 267 -22.32 1.09 -1.06
N MET A 268 -22.24 0.18 -2.02
CA MET A 268 -22.74 0.45 -3.37
C MET A 268 -24.11 -0.17 -3.51
N GLU A 269 -25.11 0.66 -3.83
CA GLU A 269 -26.42 0.17 -4.26
C GLU A 269 -26.25 -0.58 -5.59
N SER A 270 -26.83 -1.77 -5.65
CA SER A 270 -26.84 -2.66 -6.82
C SER A 270 -27.85 -2.22 -7.86
#